data_AF-A0A1F2XRA0-F1
#
_entry.id   AF-A0A1F2XRA0-F1
#
_cell.length_a   1.000
_cell.length_b   1.000
_cell.length_c   1.000
_cell.angle_alpha   90.00
_cell.angle_beta   90.00
_cell.angle_gamma   90.00
#
_symmetry.space_group_name_H-M   'P 1'
#
loop_
_entity.id
_entity.type
_entity.pdbx_description
1 polymer ?
#
loop_
_entity_poly.entity_id
_entity_poly.type
_entity_poly.pdbx_seq_one_letter_code
_entity_poly.pdbx_strand_id
1 'polypeptide(L)'
;MGQVSVTLNGRTYRLECGEGEETHLIALAEYLGSHVDTMKRKFGQVGDDRLILMASLLITDELWELRRQMQELKTSLAEARRDRSVADESTKSVQADLAQRVSAVAERLEMLNERFGSEIQMPVSAAKRS
;
A
#
# COMPACT_ATOMS: atom_id res chain seq x y z
N MET A 1 2.94 -14.03 36.87
CA MET A 1 1.53 -13.57 36.81
C MET A 1 1.50 -12.17 37.37
N GLY A 2 1.24 -11.16 36.52
CA GLY A 2 1.13 -9.76 36.94
C GLY A 2 -0.32 -9.39 37.29
N GLN A 3 -0.51 -8.28 37.98
CA GLN A 3 -1.82 -7.69 38.21
C GLN A 3 -1.72 -6.18 38.06
N VAL A 4 -2.70 -5.58 37.38
CA VAL A 4 -2.86 -4.12 37.30
C VAL A 4 -4.15 -3.71 37.96
N SER A 5 -4.14 -2.55 38.63
CA SER A 5 -5.34 -1.93 39.20
C SER A 5 -5.68 -0.73 38.35
N VAL A 6 -6.92 -0.68 37.85
CA VAL A 6 -7.42 0.41 37.01
C VAL A 6 -8.68 0.99 37.64
N THR A 7 -8.87 2.30 37.56
CA THR A 7 -10.05 2.96 38.14
C THR A 7 -10.94 3.52 37.04
N LEU A 8 -12.21 3.11 37.02
CA LEU A 8 -13.23 3.57 36.07
C LEU A 8 -14.41 4.15 36.84
N ASN A 9 -14.77 5.40 36.57
CA ASN A 9 -15.83 6.15 37.25
C ASN A 9 -15.81 6.02 38.79
N GLY A 10 -14.61 6.04 39.39
CA GLY A 10 -14.42 5.93 40.84
C GLY A 10 -14.43 4.52 41.42
N ARG A 11 -14.61 3.48 40.60
CA ARG A 11 -14.45 2.07 41.01
C ARG A 11 -13.12 1.51 40.56
N THR A 12 -12.42 0.83 41.46
CA THR A 12 -11.15 0.17 41.15
C THR A 12 -11.38 -1.28 40.78
N TYR A 13 -10.87 -1.68 39.63
CA TYR A 13 -10.89 -3.03 39.08
C TYR A 13 -9.48 -3.59 39.07
N ARG A 14 -9.34 -4.87 39.42
CA ARG A 14 -8.06 -5.56 39.43
C ARG A 14 -8.07 -6.56 38.29
N LEU A 15 -7.15 -6.38 37.35
CA LEU A 15 -7.05 -7.18 36.13
C LEU A 15 -5.78 -8.03 36.21
N GLU A 16 -5.91 -9.29 35.79
CA GLU A 16 -4.76 -10.17 35.58
C GLU A 16 -4.14 -9.85 34.23
N CYS A 17 -2.81 -9.90 34.16
CA CYS A 17 -2.08 -9.57 32.94
C CYS A 17 -0.89 -10.50 32.71
N GLY A 18 -0.58 -10.71 31.42
CA GLY A 18 0.63 -11.38 31.00
C GLY A 18 1.89 -10.57 31.33
N GLU A 19 3.04 -11.21 31.19
CA GLU A 19 4.33 -10.54 31.35
C GLU A 19 4.49 -9.44 30.29
N GLY A 20 4.70 -8.20 30.72
CA GLY A 20 4.89 -7.04 29.84
C GLY A 20 3.59 -6.38 29.32
N GLU A 21 2.40 -6.89 29.64
CA GLU A 21 1.13 -6.32 29.16
C GLU A 21 0.58 -5.17 30.03
N GLU A 22 1.18 -4.96 31.20
CA GLU A 22 0.69 -4.06 32.25
C GLU A 22 0.46 -2.64 31.72
N THR A 23 1.45 -2.09 31.02
CA THR A 23 1.38 -0.73 30.45
C THR A 23 0.28 -0.62 29.40
N HIS A 24 0.11 -1.67 28.57
CA HIS A 24 -0.90 -1.67 27.54
C HIS A 24 -2.32 -1.71 28.13
N LEU A 25 -2.54 -2.54 29.15
CA LEU A 25 -3.84 -2.62 29.83
C LEU A 25 -4.19 -1.33 30.56
N ILE A 26 -3.22 -0.66 31.17
CA ILE A 26 -3.44 0.66 31.78
C ILE A 26 -3.89 1.66 30.71
N ALA A 27 -3.19 1.73 29.57
CA ALA A 27 -3.56 2.63 28.48
C ALA A 27 -4.96 2.34 27.91
N LEU A 28 -5.33 1.07 27.76
CA LEU A 28 -6.69 0.69 27.33
C LEU A 28 -7.75 1.09 28.35
N ALA A 29 -7.46 0.94 29.64
CA ALA A 29 -8.38 1.33 30.70
C ALA A 29 -8.54 2.86 30.79
N GLU A 30 -7.46 3.63 30.62
CA GLU A 30 -7.51 5.08 30.53
C GLU A 30 -8.34 5.55 29.32
N TYR A 31 -8.16 4.90 28.16
CA TYR A 31 -8.97 5.17 26.97
C TYR A 31 -10.45 4.88 27.21
N LEU A 32 -10.80 3.74 27.81
CA LEU A 32 -12.19 3.45 28.18
C LEU A 32 -12.72 4.48 29.20
N GLY A 33 -11.90 4.84 30.19
CA GLY A 33 -12.23 5.82 31.23
C GLY A 33 -12.61 7.19 30.65
N SER A 34 -11.85 7.69 29.66
CA SER A 34 -12.16 8.97 29.01
C SER A 34 -13.50 8.95 28.28
N HIS A 35 -13.89 7.80 27.72
CA HIS A 35 -15.19 7.61 27.07
C HIS A 35 -16.32 7.54 28.10
N VAL A 36 -16.12 6.82 29.21
CA VAL A 36 -17.07 6.79 30.33
C VAL A 36 -17.32 8.19 30.89
N ASP A 37 -16.25 8.99 31.08
CA ASP A 37 -16.37 10.38 31.54
C ASP A 37 -17.12 11.26 30.52
N THR A 38 -16.93 11.01 29.23
CA THR A 38 -17.68 11.69 28.17
C THR A 38 -19.17 11.33 28.23
N MET A 39 -19.51 10.06 28.43
CA MET A 39 -20.90 9.63 28.62
C MET A 39 -21.51 10.28 29.86
N LYS A 40 -20.76 10.33 30.96
CA LYS A 40 -21.19 10.98 32.21
C LYS A 40 -21.48 12.47 32.03
N ARG A 41 -20.63 13.20 31.28
CA ARG A 41 -20.85 14.61 30.96
C ARG A 41 -22.07 14.82 30.06
N LYS A 42 -22.30 13.92 29.09
CA LYS A 42 -23.37 14.05 28.09
C LYS A 42 -24.75 13.63 28.61
N PHE A 43 -24.80 12.56 29.40
CA PHE A 43 -26.06 11.94 29.85
C PHE A 43 -26.31 12.10 31.35
N GLY A 44 -25.37 12.71 32.08
CA GLY A 44 -25.45 12.91 33.52
C GLY A 44 -25.05 11.67 34.31
N GLN A 45 -25.40 11.66 35.61
CA GLN A 45 -25.18 10.51 36.49
C GLN A 45 -26.26 9.45 36.26
N VAL A 46 -26.12 8.73 35.15
CA VAL A 46 -26.81 7.46 34.92
C VAL A 46 -25.95 6.34 35.51
N GLY A 47 -26.55 5.25 35.98
CA GLY A 47 -25.81 4.17 36.66
C GLY A 47 -24.57 3.68 35.89
N ASP A 48 -23.51 3.34 36.62
CA ASP A 48 -22.17 3.01 36.10
C ASP A 48 -22.20 2.01 34.95
N ASP A 49 -22.99 0.94 35.08
CA ASP A 49 -23.10 -0.12 34.07
C ASP A 49 -23.61 0.41 32.73
N ARG A 50 -24.54 1.38 32.76
CA ARG A 50 -25.07 2.00 31.54
C ARG A 50 -24.04 2.92 30.88
N LEU A 51 -23.30 3.69 31.68
CA LEU A 51 -22.23 4.54 31.16
C LEU A 51 -21.12 3.70 30.51
N ILE A 52 -20.71 2.60 31.15
CA ILE A 52 -19.71 1.67 30.62
C ILE A 52 -20.23 0.98 29.36
N LEU A 53 -21.50 0.56 29.32
CA LEU A 53 -22.10 -0.04 28.13
C LEU A 53 -22.08 0.94 26.94
N MET A 54 -22.49 2.20 27.16
CA MET A 54 -22.51 3.21 26.12
C MET A 54 -21.11 3.56 25.61
N ALA A 55 -20.14 3.69 26.52
CA ALA A 55 -18.74 3.91 26.16
C ALA A 55 -18.17 2.73 25.36
N SER A 56 -18.43 1.50 25.82
CA SER A 56 -17.98 0.28 25.13
C SER A 56 -18.57 0.14 23.73
N LEU A 57 -19.86 0.44 23.55
CA LEU A 57 -20.52 0.40 22.25
C LEU A 57 -19.96 1.46 21.30
N LEU A 58 -19.68 2.68 21.78
CA LEU A 58 -19.06 3.73 20.98
C LEU A 58 -17.66 3.31 20.49
N ILE A 59 -16.81 2.83 21.39
CA ILE A 59 -15.46 2.36 21.04
C ILE A 59 -15.53 1.18 20.06
N THR A 60 -16.53 0.30 20.22
CA THR A 60 -16.75 -0.81 19.30
C THR A 60 -17.13 -0.30 17.91
N ASP A 61 -18.02 0.68 17.82
CA ASP A 61 -18.40 1.30 16.54
C ASP A 61 -17.19 1.93 15.83
N GLU A 62 -16.36 2.69 16.56
CA GLU A 62 -15.10 3.26 16.05
C GLU A 62 -14.16 2.17 15.51
N LEU A 63 -13.97 1.08 16.25
CA LEU A 63 -13.14 -0.05 15.84
C LEU A 63 -13.68 -0.73 14.57
N TRP A 64 -15.00 -0.89 14.47
CA TRP A 64 -15.65 -1.49 13.30
C TRP A 64 -15.48 -0.62 12.05
N GLU A 65 -15.64 0.70 12.20
CA GLU A 65 -15.45 1.64 11.10
C GLU A 65 -13.98 1.68 10.65
N LEU A 66 -13.02 1.72 11.59
CA LEU A 66 -11.59 1.63 11.29
C LEU A 66 -11.23 0.33 10.57
N ARG A 67 -11.81 -0.80 10.98
CA ARG A 67 -11.62 -2.09 10.30
C ARG A 67 -12.16 -2.07 8.89
N ARG A 68 -13.34 -1.48 8.66
CA ARG A 68 -13.95 -1.32 7.34
C ARG A 68 -13.04 -0.51 6.42
N GLN A 69 -12.61 0.67 6.87
CA GLN A 69 -11.70 1.54 6.14
C GLN A 69 -10.37 0.83 5.83
N MET A 70 -9.79 0.11 6.79
CA MET A 70 -8.55 -0.65 6.54
C MET A 70 -8.73 -1.70 5.43
N GLN A 71 -9.89 -2.35 5.34
CA GLN A 71 -10.16 -3.31 4.24
C GLN A 71 -10.29 -2.59 2.89
N GLU A 72 -10.94 -1.44 2.83
CA GLU A 72 -11.03 -0.62 1.62
C GLU A 72 -9.65 -0.13 1.15
N LEU A 73 -8.81 0.33 2.07
CA LEU A 73 -7.42 0.70 1.78
C LEU A 73 -6.59 -0.50 1.29
N LYS A 74 -6.78 -1.69 1.86
CA LYS A 74 -6.09 -2.91 1.38
C LYS A 74 -6.52 -3.29 -0.03
N THR A 75 -7.81 -3.19 -0.35
CA THR A 75 -8.35 -3.49 -1.68
C THR A 75 -7.81 -2.50 -2.72
N SER A 76 -7.91 -1.19 -2.45
CA SER A 76 -7.39 -0.16 -3.34
C SER A 76 -5.87 -0.26 -3.56
N LEU A 77 -5.10 -0.59 -2.51
CA LEU A 77 -3.66 -0.85 -2.66
C LEU A 77 -3.38 -2.07 -3.55
N ALA A 78 -4.19 -3.13 -3.43
CA ALA A 78 -4.06 -4.31 -4.27
C ALA A 78 -4.40 -4.01 -5.74
N GLU A 79 -5.44 -3.22 -6.00
CA GLU A 79 -5.81 -2.74 -7.33
C GLU A 79 -4.71 -1.86 -7.94
N ALA A 80 -4.24 -0.85 -7.22
CA ALA A 80 -3.15 0.03 -7.69
C ALA A 80 -1.87 -0.76 -8.02
N ARG A 81 -1.56 -1.81 -7.25
CA ARG A 81 -0.43 -2.71 -7.54
C ARG A 81 -0.66 -3.54 -8.81
N ARG A 82 -1.88 -4.02 -9.06
CA ARG A 82 -2.22 -4.72 -10.30
C ARG A 82 -2.12 -3.79 -11.50
N ASP A 83 -2.69 -2.60 -11.43
CA ASP A 83 -2.66 -1.62 -12.52
C ASP A 83 -1.23 -1.23 -12.87
N ARG A 84 -0.38 -0.99 -11.85
CA ARG A 84 1.04 -0.75 -12.05
C ARG A 84 1.75 -1.92 -12.72
N SER A 85 1.47 -3.15 -12.32
CA SER A 85 2.08 -4.33 -12.95
C SER A 85 1.68 -4.49 -14.42
N VAL A 86 0.42 -4.17 -14.76
CA VAL A 86 -0.07 -4.19 -16.14
C VAL A 86 0.59 -3.07 -16.96
N ALA A 87 0.72 -1.88 -16.40
CA ALA A 87 1.41 -0.77 -17.04
C ALA A 87 2.90 -1.09 -17.28
N ASP A 88 3.60 -1.61 -16.29
CA ASP A 88 5.00 -2.03 -16.41
C ASP A 88 5.18 -3.11 -17.49
N GLU A 89 4.26 -4.07 -17.60
CA GLU A 89 4.32 -5.10 -18.64
C GLU A 89 4.06 -4.53 -20.04
N SER A 90 3.10 -3.59 -20.15
CA SER A 90 2.82 -2.90 -21.42
C SER A 90 3.98 -2.03 -21.89
N THR A 91 4.68 -1.36 -20.97
CA THR A 91 5.85 -0.54 -21.32
C THR A 91 7.02 -1.40 -21.78
N LYS A 92 7.26 -2.55 -21.14
CA LYS A 92 8.27 -3.52 -21.58
C LYS A 92 7.97 -4.08 -22.98
N SER A 93 6.72 -4.44 -23.27
CA SER A 93 6.35 -4.98 -24.57
C SER A 93 6.51 -3.94 -25.69
N VAL A 94 6.09 -2.70 -25.44
CA VAL A 94 6.29 -1.57 -26.38
C VAL A 94 7.78 -1.29 -26.59
N GLN A 95 8.60 -1.31 -25.53
CA GLN A 95 10.05 -1.14 -25.65
C GLN A 95 10.69 -2.26 -26.47
N ALA A 96 10.26 -3.51 -26.29
CA ALA A 96 10.76 -4.64 -27.05
C ALA A 96 10.40 -4.55 -28.55
N ASP A 97 9.14 -4.20 -28.88
CA ASP A 97 8.71 -3.98 -30.27
C ASP A 97 9.50 -2.84 -30.92
N LEU A 98 9.69 -1.73 -30.19
CA LEU A 98 10.47 -0.60 -30.69
C LEU A 98 11.93 -0.99 -30.95
N ALA A 99 12.57 -1.71 -30.03
CA ALA A 99 13.94 -2.20 -30.21
C ALA A 99 14.06 -3.09 -31.45
N GLN A 100 13.11 -4.01 -31.66
CA GLN A 100 13.08 -4.88 -32.84
C GLN A 100 12.95 -4.08 -34.14
N ARG A 101 12.08 -3.07 -34.18
CA ARG A 101 11.91 -2.20 -35.36
C ARG A 101 13.16 -1.39 -35.66
N VAL A 102 13.82 -0.86 -34.63
CA VAL A 102 15.07 -0.10 -34.79
C VAL A 102 16.17 -0.99 -35.37
N SER A 103 16.34 -2.21 -34.85
CA SER A 103 17.29 -3.17 -35.40
C SER A 103 17.00 -3.52 -36.87
N ALA A 104 15.73 -3.77 -37.22
CA ALA A 104 15.35 -4.06 -38.60
C ALA A 104 15.62 -2.90 -39.57
N VAL A 105 15.45 -1.66 -39.12
CA VAL A 105 15.82 -0.47 -39.91
C VAL A 105 17.33 -0.36 -40.07
N ALA A 106 18.10 -0.60 -39.01
CA ALA A 106 19.56 -0.58 -39.06
C ALA A 106 20.10 -1.63 -40.05
N GLU A 107 19.64 -2.88 -39.97
CA GLU A 107 19.99 -3.95 -40.92
C GLU A 107 19.66 -3.55 -42.36
N ARG A 108 18.52 -2.89 -42.59
CA ARG A 108 18.13 -2.43 -43.93
C ARG A 108 19.01 -1.30 -44.44
N LEU A 109 19.47 -0.41 -43.57
CA LEU A 109 20.43 0.64 -43.93
C LEU A 109 21.80 0.04 -44.27
N GLU A 110 22.25 -0.96 -43.51
CA GLU A 110 23.49 -1.70 -43.81
C GLU A 110 23.41 -2.40 -45.17
N MET A 111 22.32 -3.12 -45.44
CA MET A 111 22.09 -3.75 -46.76
C MET A 111 22.09 -2.74 -47.91
N LEU A 112 21.45 -1.58 -47.72
CA LEU A 112 21.46 -0.52 -48.74
C LEU A 112 22.88 0.03 -48.95
N ASN A 113 23.63 0.26 -47.87
CA ASN A 113 25.00 0.74 -47.93
C ASN A 113 25.93 -0.24 -48.65
N GLU A 114 25.82 -1.55 -48.37
CA GLU A 114 26.58 -2.59 -49.08
C GLU A 114 26.23 -2.66 -50.57
N ARG A 115 24.95 -2.53 -50.91
CA ARG A 115 24.49 -2.49 -52.31
C ARG A 115 25.06 -1.28 -53.05
N PHE A 116 25.05 -0.09 -52.47
CA PHE A 116 25.66 1.09 -53.10
C PHE A 116 27.19 1.01 -53.15
N GLY A 117 27.83 0.46 -52.10
CA GLY A 117 29.28 0.25 -52.07
C GLY A 117 29.77 -0.69 -53.18
N SER A 118 29.00 -1.75 -53.46
CA SER A 118 29.31 -2.69 -54.55
C SER A 118 29.07 -2.11 -55.96
N GLU A 119 28.10 -1.21 -56.13
CA GLU A 119 27.86 -0.51 -57.41
C GLU A 119 28.98 0.50 -57.76
N ILE A 120 29.61 1.12 -56.75
CA ILE A 120 30.73 2.07 -56.96
C ILE A 120 32.05 1.36 -57.32
N GLN A 121 32.16 0.05 -57.07
CA GLN A 121 33.38 -0.74 -57.26
C GLN A 121 33.40 -1.59 -58.55
N MET A 122 32.54 -1.30 -59.53
CA MET A 122 32.71 -1.81 -60.90
C MET A 122 33.84 -1.05 -61.62
N PRO A 123 34.78 -1.72 -62.31
CA PRO A 123 36.10 -1.17 -62.55
C PRO A 123 36.13 -0.18 -63.72
N VAL A 124 36.62 1.03 -63.44
CA VAL A 124 37.35 1.86 -64.41
C VAL A 124 38.68 1.15 -64.74
N SER A 125 38.63 0.03 -65.48
CA SER A 125 39.82 -0.72 -65.92
C SER A 125 39.88 -0.98 -67.43
N ALA A 126 39.07 -0.29 -68.24
CA ALA A 126 39.18 -0.35 -69.71
C ALA A 126 39.63 1.00 -70.29
N ALA A 127 40.76 1.53 -69.79
CA ALA A 127 41.44 2.67 -70.39
C ALA A 127 42.95 2.50 -70.30
N LYS A 128 43.52 1.54 -71.08
CA LYS A 128 44.91 1.63 -71.54
C LYS A 128 45.24 0.61 -72.66
N ARG A 129 45.59 1.19 -73.82
CA ARG A 129 46.65 0.82 -74.79
C ARG A 129 46.27 0.05 -76.07
N SER A 130 46.80 0.67 -77.14
CA SER A 130 47.06 0.29 -78.54
C SER A 130 45.88 0.02 -79.44
#